data_AF-A0AAF0C4Q9-F1
#
_entry.id   AF-A0AAF0C4Q9-F1
#
_cell.length_a   1.000
_cell.length_b   1.000
_cell.length_c   1.000
_cell.angle_alpha   90.00
_cell.angle_beta   90.00
_cell.angle_gamma   90.00
#
_symmetry.space_group_name_H-M   'P 1'
#
loop_
_entity.id
_entity.type
_entity.pdbx_description
1 polymer ?
#
loop_
_entity_poly.entity_id
_entity_poly.type
_entity_poly.pdbx_seq_one_letter_code
_entity_poly.pdbx_strand_id
1 'polypeptide(L)'
;MLEFTLEVWLMSIGGISFLLWGIGILCFGRITVRHIEREMGKEGKEPPVWDKGIGGRFGAYALIILFPNIKRHASLVDVVATKRYARKIDWYLALFLQITFAVFIVAAGIAYYLYGPE
;
A
#
# COMPACT_ATOMS: atom_id res chain seq x y z
N MET A 1 -37.22 9.91 -3.14
CA MET A 1 -36.11 9.00 -3.49
C MET A 1 -34.88 9.86 -3.64
N LEU A 2 -33.77 9.53 -2.97
CA LEU A 2 -32.50 10.20 -3.24
C LEU A 2 -32.03 9.69 -4.61
N GLU A 3 -32.03 10.54 -5.65
CA GLU A 3 -31.45 10.16 -6.94
C GLU A 3 -29.93 10.17 -6.80
N PHE A 4 -29.33 8.99 -6.67
CA PHE A 4 -27.89 8.87 -6.65
C PHE A 4 -27.36 8.91 -8.09
N THR A 5 -26.76 10.03 -8.47
CA THR A 5 -26.03 10.14 -9.73
C THR A 5 -24.74 9.32 -9.68
N LEU A 6 -24.25 8.90 -10.84
CA LEU A 6 -22.97 8.19 -10.96
C LEU A 6 -21.81 8.99 -10.33
N GLU A 7 -21.84 10.31 -10.49
CA GLU A 7 -20.87 11.22 -9.89
C GLU A 7 -20.81 11.10 -8.36
N VAL A 8 -21.97 11.13 -7.68
CA VAL A 8 -22.05 10.99 -6.22
C VAL A 8 -21.53 9.62 -5.76
N TRP A 9 -21.82 8.55 -6.51
CA TRP A 9 -21.28 7.22 -6.21
C TRP A 9 -19.76 7.18 -6.33
N LEU A 10 -19.20 7.73 -7.41
CA LEU A 10 -17.76 7.77 -7.63
C LEU A 10 -17.05 8.59 -6.55
N MET A 11 -17.59 9.75 -6.18
CA MET A 11 -17.06 10.57 -5.08
C MET A 11 -17.10 9.82 -3.75
N SER A 12 -18.22 9.16 -3.44
CA SER A 12 -18.39 8.42 -2.18
C SER A 12 -17.42 7.24 -2.10
N ILE A 13 -17.31 6.43 -3.16
CA ILE A 13 -16.38 5.30 -3.23
C ILE A 13 -14.93 5.78 -3.18
N GLY A 14 -14.60 6.82 -3.93
CA GLY A 14 -13.26 7.45 -3.92
C GLY A 14 -12.89 7.98 -2.54
N GLY A 15 -13.78 8.73 -1.90
CA GLY A 15 -13.57 9.28 -0.56
C GLY A 15 -13.40 8.19 0.51
N ILE A 16 -14.28 7.19 0.53
CA ILE A 16 -14.19 6.07 1.49
C ILE A 16 -12.91 5.27 1.27
N SER A 17 -12.58 4.91 0.02
CA SER A 17 -11.37 4.15 -0.30
C SER A 17 -10.10 4.93 0.04
N PHE A 18 -10.06 6.24 -0.17
CA PHE A 18 -8.95 7.10 0.25
C PHE A 18 -8.74 7.08 1.78
N LEU A 19 -9.81 7.20 2.56
CA LEU A 19 -9.74 7.14 4.03
C LEU A 19 -9.27 5.76 4.51
N LEU A 20 -9.82 4.69 3.94
CA LEU A 20 -9.40 3.32 4.25
C LEU A 20 -7.94 3.08 3.87
N TRP A 21 -7.50 3.62 2.73
CA TRP A 21 -6.10 3.55 2.31
C TRP A 21 -5.18 4.27 3.30
N GLY A 22 -5.55 5.46 3.76
CA GLY A 22 -4.82 6.19 4.81
C GLY A 22 -4.70 5.39 6.11
N ILE A 23 -5.79 4.77 6.57
CA ILE A 23 -5.76 3.84 7.71
C ILE A 23 -4.84 2.66 7.42
N GLY A 24 -4.89 2.11 6.21
CA GLY A 24 -4.01 1.05 5.73
C GLY A 24 -2.54 1.42 5.83
N ILE A 25 -2.15 2.63 5.42
CA ILE A 25 -0.76 3.14 5.52
C ILE A 25 -0.31 3.16 6.98
N LEU A 26 -1.14 3.70 7.87
CA LEU A 26 -0.80 3.81 9.29
C LEU A 26 -0.65 2.43 9.94
N CYS A 27 -1.60 1.52 9.70
CA CYS A 27 -1.57 0.16 10.22
C CYS A 27 -0.39 -0.63 9.65
N PHE A 28 -0.19 -0.60 8.33
CA PHE A 28 0.92 -1.30 7.67
C PHE A 28 2.28 -0.75 8.14
N GLY A 29 2.43 0.57 8.25
CA GLY A 29 3.63 1.20 8.78
C GLY A 29 3.94 0.80 10.23
N ARG A 30 2.94 0.90 11.11
CA ARG A 30 3.10 0.65 12.56
C ARG A 30 3.27 -0.84 12.90
N ILE A 31 2.58 -1.72 12.20
CA ILE A 31 2.50 -3.15 12.53
C ILE A 31 3.47 -3.96 11.69
N THR A 32 3.51 -3.74 10.38
CA THR A 32 4.30 -4.55 9.43
C THR A 32 5.69 -3.96 9.22
N VAL A 33 5.79 -2.73 8.74
CA VAL A 33 7.09 -2.11 8.40
C VAL A 33 7.97 -2.02 9.65
N ARG A 34 7.43 -1.51 10.76
CA ARG A 34 8.16 -1.44 12.03
C ARG A 34 8.63 -2.82 12.52
N HIS A 35 7.84 -3.88 12.33
CA HIS A 35 8.23 -5.23 12.73
C HIS A 35 9.38 -5.73 11.85
N ILE A 36 9.22 -5.67 10.53
CA ILE A 36 10.20 -6.15 9.56
C ILE A 36 11.53 -5.40 9.73
N GLU A 37 11.50 -4.06 9.82
CA GLU A 37 12.70 -3.25 10.00
C GLU A 37 13.39 -3.51 11.34
N ARG A 38 12.62 -3.77 12.41
CA ARG A 38 13.19 -4.15 13.71
C ARG A 38 13.91 -5.49 13.63
N GLU A 39 13.34 -6.48 12.95
CA GLU A 39 13.99 -7.78 12.78
C GLU A 39 15.21 -7.70 11.86
N MET A 40 15.14 -6.92 10.79
CA MET A 40 16.29 -6.61 9.92
C MET A 40 17.42 -5.93 10.67
N GLY A 41 17.09 -4.97 11.56
CA GLY A 41 18.08 -4.26 12.37
C GLY A 41 18.86 -5.18 13.31
N LYS A 42 18.29 -6.31 13.76
CA LYS A 42 19.03 -7.31 14.55
C LYS A 42 20.16 -7.98 13.76
N GLU A 43 20.07 -7.97 12.44
CA GLU A 43 21.09 -8.48 11.52
C GLU A 43 22.01 -7.37 10.98
N GLY A 44 21.92 -6.15 11.53
CA GLY A 44 22.68 -5.00 11.04
C GLY A 44 22.19 -4.46 9.70
N LYS A 45 20.98 -4.83 9.26
CA LYS A 45 20.39 -4.33 8.02
C LYS A 45 19.56 -3.08 8.31
N GLU A 46 20.03 -1.95 7.84
CA GLU A 46 19.33 -0.68 7.99
C GLU A 46 18.22 -0.50 6.95
N PRO A 47 17.19 0.30 7.26
CA PRO A 47 16.17 0.66 6.29
C PRO A 47 16.75 1.42 5.10
N PRO A 48 16.08 1.38 3.92
CA PRO A 48 16.55 2.07 2.73
C PRO A 48 16.69 3.59 2.93
N VAL A 49 17.89 4.13 2.69
CA VAL A 49 18.23 5.54 2.88
C VAL A 49 17.47 6.48 1.93
N TRP A 50 17.13 6.00 0.73
CA TRP A 50 16.44 6.79 -0.28
C TRP A 50 15.00 7.17 0.14
N ASP A 51 14.37 6.40 1.00
CA ASP A 51 12.98 6.63 1.37
C ASP A 51 12.83 7.78 2.37
N LYS A 52 13.84 8.06 3.20
CA LYS A 52 13.84 9.14 4.23
C LYS A 52 12.53 9.29 5.05
N GLY A 53 11.70 8.25 5.13
CA GLY A 53 10.38 8.28 5.78
C GLY A 53 9.22 8.84 4.95
N ILE A 54 9.40 9.07 3.64
CA ILE A 54 8.36 9.53 2.70
C ILE A 54 7.33 8.42 2.44
N GLY A 55 7.68 7.15 2.66
CA GLY A 55 6.75 6.01 2.62
C GLY A 55 6.72 5.27 1.29
N GLY A 56 7.58 5.61 0.33
CA GLY A 56 7.77 4.86 -0.92
C GLY A 56 8.18 3.41 -0.67
N ARG A 57 8.90 3.11 0.42
CA ARG A 57 9.25 1.73 0.80
C ARG A 57 8.04 0.88 1.18
N PHE A 58 6.89 1.48 1.55
CA PHE A 58 5.71 0.73 2.00
C PHE A 58 5.11 -0.05 0.83
N GLY A 59 5.01 0.57 -0.35
CA GLY A 59 4.59 -0.10 -1.57
C GLY A 59 5.52 -1.25 -1.95
N ALA A 60 6.83 -1.04 -1.81
CA ALA A 60 7.82 -2.09 -2.11
C ALA A 60 7.67 -3.30 -1.18
N TYR A 61 7.58 -3.08 0.13
CA TYR A 61 7.33 -4.15 1.10
C TYR A 61 5.99 -4.85 0.86
N ALA A 62 4.90 -4.10 0.65
CA ALA A 62 3.58 -4.68 0.40
C ALA A 62 3.58 -5.61 -0.82
N LEU A 63 4.21 -5.19 -1.92
CA LEU A 63 4.32 -6.02 -3.13
C LEU A 63 5.19 -7.27 -2.92
N ILE A 64 6.28 -7.17 -2.16
CA ILE A 64 7.13 -8.34 -1.84
C ILE A 64 6.36 -9.35 -0.99
N ILE A 65 5.57 -8.87 -0.03
CA ILE A 65 4.76 -9.71 0.86
C ILE A 65 3.62 -10.39 0.08
N LEU A 66 2.93 -9.66 -0.78
CA LEU A 66 1.82 -10.20 -1.58
C LEU A 66 2.28 -11.20 -2.65
N PHE A 67 3.42 -10.92 -3.27
CA PHE A 67 3.94 -11.71 -4.37
C PHE A 67 5.33 -12.29 -4.04
N PRO A 68 5.40 -13.22 -3.06
CA PRO A 68 6.67 -13.75 -2.56
C PRO A 68 7.43 -14.56 -3.62
N ASN A 69 6.78 -15.00 -4.70
CA ASN A 69 7.43 -15.79 -5.76
C ASN A 69 8.05 -14.93 -6.87
N ILE A 70 7.83 -13.62 -6.89
CA ILE A 70 8.44 -12.75 -7.90
C ILE A 70 9.94 -12.61 -7.59
N LYS A 71 10.78 -13.03 -8.55
CA LYS A 71 12.23 -12.84 -8.52
C LYS A 71 12.55 -11.38 -8.83
N ARG A 72 12.56 -10.54 -7.80
CA ARG A 72 13.02 -9.15 -7.90
C ARG A 72 14.51 -9.09 -7.63
N HIS A 73 15.29 -9.01 -8.70
CA HIS A 73 16.74 -8.84 -8.62
C HIS A 73 17.16 -7.38 -8.37
N ALA A 74 16.27 -6.41 -8.66
CA ALA A 74 16.50 -4.98 -8.48
C ALA A 74 15.41 -4.32 -7.63
N SER A 75 15.13 -4.89 -6.46
CA SER A 75 14.21 -4.24 -5.52
C SER A 75 14.95 -3.18 -4.71
N LEU A 76 14.31 -2.02 -4.51
CA LEU A 76 14.79 -0.91 -3.70
C LEU A 76 14.91 -1.22 -2.18
N VAL A 77 14.65 -2.47 -1.81
CA VAL A 77 14.57 -3.03 -0.45
C VAL A 77 15.00 -4.50 -0.47
N ASP A 78 15.56 -4.99 0.64
CA ASP A 78 16.02 -6.38 0.78
C ASP A 78 14.85 -7.37 0.73
N VAL A 79 14.64 -7.95 -0.46
CA VAL A 79 13.57 -8.91 -0.77
C VAL A 79 13.65 -10.16 0.10
N VAL A 80 14.86 -10.64 0.38
CA VAL A 80 15.06 -11.90 1.10
C VAL A 80 14.69 -11.71 2.57
N ALA A 81 15.18 -10.63 3.18
CA ALA A 81 14.86 -10.32 4.56
C ALA A 81 13.37 -9.96 4.74
N THR A 82 12.77 -9.20 3.81
CA THR A 82 11.33 -8.88 3.88
C THR A 82 10.49 -10.15 3.88
N LYS A 83 10.78 -11.11 2.99
CA LYS A 83 10.04 -12.38 2.93
C LYS A 83 10.21 -13.20 4.19
N ARG A 84 11.44 -13.27 4.71
CA ARG A 84 11.76 -14.05 5.92
C ARG A 84 11.04 -13.56 7.17
N TYR A 85 10.86 -12.24 7.31
CA TYR A 85 10.23 -11.63 8.48
C TYR A 85 8.75 -11.29 8.29
N ALA A 86 8.20 -11.47 7.10
CA ALA A 86 6.78 -11.28 6.86
C ALA A 86 5.94 -12.36 7.59
N ARG A 87 4.93 -11.92 8.35
CA ARG A 87 3.97 -12.79 9.01
C ARG A 87 2.67 -12.86 8.21
N LYS A 88 1.79 -13.80 8.57
CA LYS A 88 0.45 -13.91 7.95
C LYS A 88 -0.38 -12.62 8.06
N ILE A 89 -0.33 -11.92 9.20
CA ILE A 89 -1.03 -10.64 9.38
C ILE A 89 -0.53 -9.56 8.41
N ASP A 90 0.77 -9.58 8.10
CA ASP A 90 1.39 -8.60 7.21
C ASP A 90 0.90 -8.76 5.77
N TRP A 91 0.53 -9.99 5.38
CA TRP A 91 -0.10 -10.26 4.08
C TRP A 91 -1.49 -9.63 3.98
N TYR A 92 -2.34 -9.78 5.02
CA TYR A 92 -3.66 -9.16 5.02
C TYR A 92 -3.59 -7.63 5.03
N LEU A 93 -2.65 -7.06 5.80
CA LEU A 93 -2.43 -5.61 5.80
C LEU A 93 -1.91 -5.10 4.45
N ALA A 94 -0.98 -5.84 3.82
CA ALA A 94 -0.51 -5.51 2.47
C ALA A 94 -1.64 -5.59 1.44
N LEU A 95 -2.49 -6.62 1.51
CA LEU A 95 -3.64 -6.79 0.61
C LEU A 95 -4.63 -5.65 0.78
N PHE A 96 -5.01 -5.35 2.02
CA PHE A 96 -5.91 -4.26 2.35
C PHE A 96 -5.39 -2.92 1.82
N LEU A 97 -4.10 -2.63 2.03
CA LEU A 97 -3.45 -1.41 1.53
C LEU A 97 -3.50 -1.33 -0.01
N GLN A 98 -3.20 -2.42 -0.72
CA GLN A 98 -3.19 -2.42 -2.19
C GLN A 98 -4.59 -2.36 -2.80
N ILE A 99 -5.57 -3.08 -2.23
CA ILE A 99 -6.95 -3.05 -2.74
C ILE A 99 -7.57 -1.67 -2.55
N THR A 100 -7.45 -1.09 -1.35
CA THR A 100 -8.00 0.25 -1.08
C THR A 100 -7.37 1.31 -1.98
N PHE A 101 -6.05 1.23 -2.22
CA PHE A 101 -5.38 2.09 -3.18
C PHE A 101 -5.87 1.89 -4.62
N ALA A 102 -6.00 0.65 -5.08
CA ALA A 102 -6.45 0.34 -6.43
C ALA A 102 -7.88 0.83 -6.68
N VAL A 103 -8.79 0.61 -5.73
CA VAL A 103 -10.18 1.11 -5.80
C VAL A 103 -10.19 2.63 -5.85
N PHE A 104 -9.39 3.30 -5.02
CA PHE A 104 -9.27 4.75 -5.03
C PHE A 104 -8.80 5.29 -6.39
N ILE A 105 -7.71 4.74 -6.94
CA ILE A 105 -7.16 5.16 -8.23
C ILE A 105 -8.12 4.88 -9.39
N VAL A 106 -8.80 3.73 -9.39
CA VAL A 106 -9.78 3.41 -10.43
C VAL A 106 -10.98 4.34 -10.36
N ALA A 107 -11.53 4.60 -9.17
CA ALA A 107 -12.65 5.52 -9.00
C ALA A 107 -12.26 6.95 -9.44
N ALA A 108 -11.07 7.41 -9.03
CA ALA A 108 -10.54 8.72 -9.43
C ALA A 108 -10.29 8.81 -10.93
N GLY A 109 -9.74 7.76 -11.55
CA GLY A 109 -9.48 7.71 -12.99
C GLY A 109 -10.78 7.74 -13.81
N ILE A 110 -11.80 7.01 -13.40
CA ILE A 110 -13.12 7.05 -14.03
C ILE A 110 -13.75 8.44 -13.87
N ALA A 111 -13.70 9.01 -12.67
CA ALA A 111 -14.25 10.36 -12.43
C ALA A 111 -13.54 11.41 -13.27
N TYR A 112 -12.21 11.37 -13.36
CA TYR A 112 -11.43 12.28 -14.20
C TYR A 112 -11.72 12.09 -15.69
N TYR A 113 -11.86 10.86 -16.17
CA TYR A 113 -12.18 10.60 -17.58
C TYR A 113 -13.58 11.11 -17.97
N LEU A 114 -14.56 11.04 -17.07
CA LEU A 114 -15.94 11.43 -17.37
C LEU A 114 -16.25 12.91 -17.07
N TYR A 115 -15.60 13.50 -16.08
CA TYR A 115 -15.92 14.83 -15.55
C TYR A 115 -14.71 15.77 -15.47
N GLY A 116 -13.55 15.35 -15.97
CA GLY A 116 -12.34 16.16 -16.01
C GLY A 116 -12.50 17.38 -16.93
N PRO A 117 -11.74 18.47 -16.68
CA PRO A 117 -11.70 19.61 -17.58
C PRO A 117 -11.09 19.21 -18.93
N GLU A 118 -11.61 19.77 -20.03
CA GLU A 118 -11.00 19.69 -21.37
C GLU A 118 -9.68 20.47 -21.44
#